data_AF-A0A345Q7Q2-F1
#
_entry.id   AF-A0A345Q7Q2-F1
#
_cell.length_a   1.000
_cell.length_b   1.000
_cell.length_c   1.000
_cell.angle_alpha   90.00
_cell.angle_beta   90.00
_cell.angle_gamma   90.00
#
_symmetry.space_group_name_H-M   'P 1'
#
loop_
_entity.id
_entity.type
_entity.pdbx_description
1 polymer ?
#
loop_
_entity_poly.entity_id
_entity_poly.type
_entity_poly.pdbx_seq_one_letter_code
_entity_poly.pdbx_strand_id
1 'polypeptide(L)'
;MTEEKPQKSNVSPFISAETRMLDSVITELSDMEDLPPTKRRDLKSALNSLARMIGRSPAEIPANINWICIRVRKIVPAQHNITKKRLANIKSDALKALELTGCSRKRSDWLAPVSQDWSDLLGRIEYKHDLWKLTQLAQFCSALSVEPQQVTDQHPLDLLKTLIEESFVTRPEHVVANAIKTWNRLKDQISDWPEVV
;
A
#
# COMPACT_ATOMS: atom_id res chain seq x y z
N MET A 1 28.71 11.90 16.99
CA MET A 1 27.43 12.41 16.47
C MET A 1 27.34 11.94 15.03
N THR A 2 26.97 10.68 14.85
CA THR A 2 26.79 10.06 13.54
C THR A 2 25.32 10.25 13.19
N GLU A 3 25.05 11.13 12.22
CA GLU A 3 23.74 11.20 11.59
C GLU A 3 23.48 9.87 10.87
N GLU A 4 22.66 9.02 11.48
CA GLU A 4 22.07 7.89 10.78
C GLU A 4 21.14 8.45 9.70
N LYS A 5 21.60 8.44 8.45
CA LYS A 5 20.70 8.62 7.31
C LYS A 5 19.60 7.56 7.40
N PRO A 6 18.31 7.92 7.31
CA PRO A 6 17.24 6.94 7.36
C PRO A 6 17.43 5.96 6.21
N GLN A 7 17.63 4.70 6.57
CA GLN A 7 17.73 3.59 5.65
C GLN A 7 16.41 3.54 4.87
N LYS A 8 16.43 3.88 3.58
CA LYS A 8 15.23 3.87 2.73
C LYS A 8 14.54 2.52 2.91
N SER A 9 13.36 2.52 3.51
CA SER A 9 12.55 1.31 3.59
C SER A 9 12.21 0.90 2.16
N ASN A 10 12.60 -0.31 1.77
CA ASN A 10 12.18 -0.92 0.51
C ASN A 10 10.65 -1.17 0.48
N VAL A 11 10.04 -1.16 1.67
CA VAL A 11 8.60 -1.25 1.89
C VAL A 11 7.96 0.13 1.75
N SER A 12 6.81 0.15 1.06
CA SER A 12 5.94 1.32 0.90
C SER A 12 5.60 1.95 2.25
N PRO A 13 5.61 3.29 2.37
CA PRO A 13 5.12 4.00 3.56
C PRO A 13 3.65 3.68 3.89
N PHE A 14 2.82 3.34 2.90
CA PHE A 14 1.42 2.98 3.15
C PHE A 14 1.26 1.60 3.82
N ILE A 15 2.30 0.78 3.90
CA ILE A 15 2.20 -0.52 4.54
C ILE A 15 2.46 -0.37 6.04
N SER A 16 1.51 -0.82 6.86
CA SER A 16 1.69 -0.83 8.32
C SER A 16 2.87 -1.71 8.71
N ALA A 17 3.66 -1.30 9.70
CA ALA A 17 4.81 -2.06 10.19
C ALA A 17 4.42 -3.47 10.69
N GLU A 18 3.20 -3.60 11.24
CA GLU A 18 2.66 -4.88 11.74
C GLU A 18 2.04 -5.76 10.64
N THR A 19 2.14 -5.33 9.38
CA THR A 19 1.55 -6.06 8.26
C THR A 19 2.27 -7.37 8.04
N ARG A 20 1.52 -8.46 8.07
CA ARG A 20 1.99 -9.76 7.61
C ARG A 20 2.40 -9.69 6.13
N MET A 21 3.62 -10.12 5.80
CA MET A 21 4.19 -10.10 4.45
C MET A 21 4.13 -11.48 3.76
N LEU A 22 4.32 -11.54 2.44
CA LEU A 22 4.22 -12.79 1.65
C LEU A 22 5.32 -13.81 1.97
N ASP A 23 6.50 -13.39 2.37
CA ASP A 23 7.57 -14.28 2.82
C ASP A 23 7.13 -15.14 4.02
N SER A 24 6.44 -14.56 5.00
CA SER A 24 5.88 -15.28 6.14
C SER A 24 4.84 -16.34 5.71
N VAL A 25 4.06 -16.06 4.66
CA VAL A 25 3.11 -17.01 4.08
C VAL A 25 3.84 -18.15 3.38
N ILE A 26 4.91 -17.84 2.64
CA ILE A 26 5.75 -18.85 1.98
C ILE A 26 6.40 -19.78 3.01
N THR A 27 6.85 -19.23 4.14
CA THR A 27 7.38 -20.01 5.27
C THR A 27 6.30 -20.90 5.87
N GLU A 28 5.14 -20.35 6.27
CA GLU A 28 4.03 -21.13 6.85
C GLU A 28 3.57 -22.27 5.92
N LEU A 29 3.45 -22.01 4.60
CA LEU A 29 3.10 -23.04 3.62
C LEU A 29 4.10 -24.19 3.55
N SER A 30 5.36 -23.98 3.95
CA SER A 30 6.37 -25.04 3.97
C SER A 30 6.10 -26.04 5.09
N ASP A 31 5.49 -25.58 6.17
CA ASP A 31 5.25 -26.35 7.39
C ASP A 31 3.86 -27.00 7.44
N MET A 32 2.99 -26.72 6.44
CA MET A 32 1.65 -27.32 6.34
C MET A 32 1.70 -28.78 5.90
N GLU A 33 1.79 -29.72 6.85
CA GLU A 33 1.85 -31.17 6.57
C GLU A 33 0.59 -31.71 5.91
N ASP A 34 -0.58 -31.12 6.17
CA ASP A 34 -1.88 -31.52 5.63
C ASP A 34 -2.04 -31.29 4.12
N LEU A 35 -1.06 -30.64 3.47
CA LEU A 35 -1.05 -30.40 2.03
C LEU A 35 -0.07 -31.35 1.33
N PRO A 36 -0.44 -31.95 0.18
CA PRO A 36 0.50 -32.72 -0.62
C PRO A 36 1.75 -31.90 -0.98
N PRO A 37 2.96 -32.50 -0.98
CA PRO A 37 4.21 -31.77 -1.24
C PRO A 37 4.22 -30.99 -2.57
N THR A 38 3.62 -31.57 -3.61
CA THR A 38 3.45 -30.93 -4.93
C THR A 38 2.60 -29.67 -4.84
N LYS A 39 1.48 -29.73 -4.10
CA LYS A 39 0.58 -28.60 -3.90
C LYS A 39 1.25 -27.48 -3.11
N ARG A 40 2.00 -27.80 -2.03
CA ARG A 40 2.81 -26.81 -1.30
C ARG A 40 3.79 -26.08 -2.21
N ARG A 41 4.53 -26.83 -3.03
CA ARG A 41 5.49 -26.28 -4.00
C ARG A 41 4.80 -25.34 -4.99
N ASP A 42 3.66 -25.74 -5.54
CA ASP A 42 2.96 -24.98 -6.57
C ASP A 42 2.39 -23.65 -6.01
N LEU A 43 1.81 -23.68 -4.79
CA LEU A 43 1.34 -22.48 -4.09
C LEU A 43 2.49 -21.49 -3.80
N LYS A 44 3.63 -21.98 -3.28
CA LYS A 44 4.82 -21.15 -3.05
C LYS A 44 5.37 -20.57 -4.36
N SER A 45 5.38 -21.38 -5.43
CA SER A 45 5.82 -20.93 -6.75
C SER A 45 4.92 -19.83 -7.31
N ALA A 46 3.62 -19.90 -7.07
CA ALA A 46 2.67 -18.87 -7.47
C ALA A 46 2.93 -17.54 -6.73
N LEU A 47 3.14 -17.56 -5.41
CA LEU A 47 3.48 -16.37 -4.63
C LEU A 47 4.79 -15.72 -5.10
N ASN A 48 5.83 -16.52 -5.31
CA ASN A 48 7.12 -16.03 -5.81
C ASN A 48 7.03 -15.47 -7.24
N SER A 49 6.26 -16.14 -8.11
CA SER A 49 6.03 -15.66 -9.48
C SER A 49 5.28 -14.32 -9.48
N LEU A 50 4.30 -14.18 -8.60
CA LEU A 50 3.54 -12.96 -8.43
C LEU A 50 4.40 -11.81 -7.91
N ALA A 51 5.24 -12.07 -6.91
CA ALA A 51 6.20 -11.09 -6.39
C ALA A 51 7.14 -10.59 -7.49
N ARG A 52 7.70 -11.51 -8.29
CA ARG A 52 8.55 -11.18 -9.44
C ARG A 52 7.83 -10.33 -10.48
N MET A 53 6.59 -10.64 -10.83
CA MET A 53 5.81 -9.85 -11.80
C MET A 53 5.47 -8.45 -11.27
N ILE A 54 5.30 -8.29 -9.95
CA ILE A 54 5.13 -6.99 -9.30
C ILE A 54 6.46 -6.22 -9.23
N GLY A 55 7.59 -6.89 -9.38
CA GLY A 55 8.92 -6.29 -9.28
C GLY A 55 9.38 -6.03 -7.85
N ARG A 56 8.88 -6.81 -6.88
CA ARG A 56 9.23 -6.72 -5.46
C ARG A 56 9.57 -8.09 -4.90
N SER A 57 10.35 -8.15 -3.83
CA SER A 57 10.55 -9.39 -3.08
C SER A 57 9.30 -9.74 -2.25
N PRO A 58 9.09 -11.02 -1.88
CA PRO A 58 7.97 -11.40 -1.01
C PRO A 58 7.94 -10.67 0.35
N ALA A 59 9.09 -10.27 0.88
CA ALA A 59 9.21 -9.53 2.14
C ALA A 59 8.70 -8.08 2.05
N GLU A 60 8.51 -7.55 0.84
CA GLU A 60 8.02 -6.18 0.59
C GLU A 60 6.54 -6.14 0.19
N ILE A 61 5.88 -7.30 0.17
CA ILE A 61 4.52 -7.44 -0.32
C ILE A 61 3.59 -7.87 0.82
N PRO A 62 2.58 -7.04 1.15
CA PRO A 62 1.53 -7.42 2.09
C PRO A 62 0.84 -8.71 1.70
N ALA A 63 0.72 -9.64 2.65
CA ALA A 63 -0.10 -10.84 2.57
C ALA A 63 -1.59 -10.48 2.73
N ASN A 64 -2.12 -9.72 1.77
CA ASN A 64 -3.51 -9.28 1.75
C ASN A 64 -4.15 -9.56 0.39
N ILE A 65 -5.29 -10.23 0.43
CA ILE A 65 -5.98 -10.72 -0.77
C ILE A 65 -6.38 -9.57 -1.70
N ASN A 66 -6.94 -8.49 -1.15
CA ASN A 66 -7.39 -7.35 -1.93
C ASN A 66 -6.22 -6.55 -2.49
N TRP A 67 -5.16 -6.38 -1.71
CA TRP A 67 -3.92 -5.75 -2.15
C TRP A 67 -3.34 -6.44 -3.40
N ILE A 68 -3.28 -7.78 -3.38
CA ILE A 68 -2.81 -8.59 -4.51
C ILE A 68 -3.75 -8.48 -5.70
N CYS A 69 -5.06 -8.62 -5.48
CA CYS A 69 -6.05 -8.56 -6.55
C CYS A 69 -5.97 -7.26 -7.37
N ILE A 70 -5.76 -6.13 -6.71
CA ILE A 70 -5.64 -4.82 -7.35
C ILE A 70 -4.39 -4.77 -8.24
N ARG A 71 -3.24 -5.25 -7.75
CA ARG A 71 -1.97 -5.17 -8.48
C ARG A 71 -1.89 -6.17 -9.63
N VAL A 72 -2.40 -7.38 -9.45
CA VAL A 72 -2.44 -8.38 -10.52
C VAL A 72 -3.24 -7.90 -11.74
N ARG A 73 -4.29 -7.08 -11.55
CA ARG A 73 -5.06 -6.51 -12.67
C ARG A 73 -4.23 -5.59 -13.58
N LYS A 74 -3.13 -5.03 -13.07
CA LYS A 74 -2.24 -4.15 -13.83
C LYS A 74 -1.13 -4.92 -14.57
N ILE A 75 -0.96 -6.21 -14.26
CA ILE A 75 0.05 -7.06 -14.92
C ILE A 75 -0.39 -7.33 -16.36
N VAL A 76 0.50 -7.06 -17.31
CA VAL A 76 0.33 -7.40 -18.72
C VAL A 76 1.08 -8.72 -18.99
N PRO A 77 0.39 -9.85 -19.26
CA PRO A 77 1.03 -11.15 -19.43
C PRO A 77 2.18 -11.18 -20.44
N ALA A 78 2.03 -10.45 -21.55
CA ALA A 78 3.01 -10.38 -22.62
C ALA A 78 4.34 -9.76 -22.17
N GLN A 79 4.34 -8.81 -21.22
CA GLN A 79 5.56 -8.21 -20.68
C GLN A 79 6.41 -9.21 -19.88
N HIS A 80 5.80 -10.30 -19.41
CA HIS A 80 6.48 -11.37 -18.69
C HIS A 80 6.63 -12.64 -19.52
N ASN A 81 6.39 -12.59 -20.84
CA ASN A 81 6.45 -13.74 -21.75
C ASN A 81 5.56 -14.92 -21.30
N ILE A 82 4.39 -14.64 -20.72
CA ILE A 82 3.42 -15.67 -20.31
C ILE A 82 2.05 -15.48 -20.96
N THR A 83 1.29 -16.56 -21.02
CA THR A 83 -0.09 -16.53 -21.51
C THR A 83 -1.06 -15.95 -20.48
N LYS A 84 -2.20 -15.43 -20.93
CA LYS A 84 -3.32 -15.03 -20.06
C LYS A 84 -3.75 -16.17 -19.13
N LYS A 85 -3.79 -17.40 -19.64
CA LYS A 85 -4.11 -18.61 -18.87
C LYS A 85 -3.10 -18.84 -17.73
N ARG A 86 -1.80 -18.69 -18.02
CA ARG A 86 -0.76 -18.85 -16.99
C ARG A 86 -0.89 -17.80 -15.88
N LEU A 87 -1.15 -16.54 -16.23
CA LEU A 87 -1.40 -15.50 -15.22
C LEU A 87 -2.63 -15.81 -14.36
N ALA A 88 -3.72 -16.29 -14.97
CA ALA A 88 -4.92 -16.69 -14.25
C ALA A 88 -4.66 -17.81 -13.24
N ASN A 89 -3.87 -18.82 -13.62
CA ASN A 89 -3.47 -19.91 -12.71
C ASN A 89 -2.61 -19.38 -11.55
N ILE A 90 -1.58 -18.58 -11.84
CA ILE A 90 -0.74 -17.95 -10.80
C ILE A 90 -1.60 -17.16 -9.82
N LYS A 91 -2.55 -16.36 -10.33
CA LYS A 91 -3.47 -15.61 -9.49
C LYS A 91 -4.31 -16.54 -8.62
N SER A 92 -4.92 -17.56 -9.20
CA SER A 92 -5.77 -18.51 -8.47
C SER A 92 -5.00 -19.21 -7.35
N ASP A 93 -3.79 -19.69 -7.65
CA ASP A 93 -2.94 -20.38 -6.67
C ASP A 93 -2.43 -19.43 -5.58
N ALA A 94 -2.04 -18.21 -5.93
CA ALA A 94 -1.64 -17.19 -4.95
C ALA A 94 -2.79 -16.79 -4.02
N LEU A 95 -4.00 -16.63 -4.55
CA LEU A 95 -5.17 -16.38 -3.72
C LEU A 95 -5.50 -17.57 -2.83
N LYS A 96 -5.38 -18.79 -3.35
CA LYS A 96 -5.62 -20.00 -2.56
C LYS A 96 -4.60 -20.14 -1.43
N ALA A 97 -3.34 -19.81 -1.68
CA ALA A 97 -2.30 -19.76 -0.67
C ALA A 97 -2.67 -18.83 0.48
N LEU A 98 -3.05 -17.58 0.15
CA LEU A 98 -3.48 -16.59 1.15
C LEU A 98 -4.71 -17.05 1.95
N GLU A 99 -5.69 -17.66 1.28
CA GLU A 99 -6.90 -18.16 1.95
C GLU A 99 -6.59 -19.31 2.91
N LEU A 100 -5.67 -20.21 2.54
CA LEU A 100 -5.26 -21.34 3.38
C LEU A 100 -4.53 -20.90 4.65
N THR A 101 -3.76 -19.81 4.57
CA THR A 101 -3.02 -19.25 5.71
C THR A 101 -3.80 -18.15 6.45
N GLY A 102 -5.12 -18.07 6.25
CA GLY A 102 -6.00 -17.15 6.97
C GLY A 102 -5.78 -15.66 6.68
N CYS A 103 -5.18 -15.30 5.55
CA CYS A 103 -4.90 -13.91 5.23
C CYS A 103 -6.16 -13.10 4.95
N SER A 104 -6.16 -11.85 5.39
CA SER A 104 -7.32 -10.97 5.31
C SER A 104 -7.55 -10.35 3.93
N ARG A 105 -8.79 -9.86 3.75
CA ARG A 105 -9.22 -9.00 2.64
C ARG A 105 -9.34 -7.53 3.07
N LYS A 106 -9.41 -7.23 4.37
CA LYS A 106 -9.67 -5.87 4.86
C LYS A 106 -8.50 -4.95 4.54
N ARG A 107 -8.81 -3.70 4.20
CA ARG A 107 -7.78 -2.68 3.87
C ARG A 107 -7.02 -2.23 5.12
N SER A 108 -7.70 -2.15 6.26
CA SER A 108 -7.12 -1.82 7.57
C SER A 108 -5.98 -2.74 8.00
N ASP A 109 -5.97 -3.97 7.51
CA ASP A 109 -5.05 -5.01 8.01
C ASP A 109 -3.67 -4.94 7.34
N TRP A 110 -3.50 -4.08 6.34
CA TRP A 110 -2.21 -3.83 5.71
C TRP A 110 -1.87 -2.34 5.60
N LEU A 111 -2.88 -1.46 5.58
CA LEU A 111 -2.68 -0.03 5.42
C LEU A 111 -2.28 0.59 6.75
N ALA A 112 -1.21 1.39 6.74
CA ALA A 112 -0.80 2.19 7.87
C ALA A 112 -1.99 3.05 8.38
N PRO A 113 -2.26 3.04 9.70
CA PRO A 113 -3.33 3.86 10.25
C PRO A 113 -3.00 5.36 10.11
N VAL A 114 -4.05 6.18 10.05
CA VAL A 114 -3.92 7.62 10.17
C VAL A 114 -3.64 7.94 11.65
N SER A 115 -2.72 8.87 11.93
CA SER A 115 -2.42 9.28 13.31
C SER A 115 -3.63 9.96 13.95
N GLN A 116 -3.59 10.10 15.28
CA GLN A 116 -4.69 10.74 16.01
C GLN A 116 -4.85 12.21 15.58
N ASP A 117 -3.77 12.98 15.49
CA ASP A 117 -3.84 14.40 15.11
C ASP A 117 -4.40 14.60 13.70
N TRP A 118 -4.03 13.71 12.77
CA TRP A 118 -4.61 13.69 11.44
C TRP A 118 -6.09 13.32 11.46
N SER A 119 -6.48 12.34 12.28
CA SER A 119 -7.88 11.94 12.44
C SER A 119 -8.72 13.07 13.01
N ASP A 120 -8.19 13.80 13.99
CA ASP A 120 -8.84 14.96 14.62
C ASP A 120 -9.00 16.12 13.63
N LEU A 121 -8.00 16.40 12.81
CA LEU A 121 -8.10 17.42 11.75
C LEU A 121 -9.13 17.02 10.69
N LEU A 122 -9.05 15.79 10.18
CA LEU A 122 -9.97 15.29 9.16
C LEU A 122 -11.41 15.22 9.68
N GLY A 123 -11.61 15.00 10.98
CA GLY A 123 -12.92 15.02 11.64
C GLY A 123 -13.63 16.38 11.61
N ARG A 124 -12.90 17.48 11.35
CA ARG A 124 -13.46 18.84 11.19
C ARG A 124 -14.03 19.08 9.80
N ILE A 125 -13.79 18.19 8.84
CA ILE A 125 -14.24 18.37 7.46
C ILE A 125 -15.68 17.87 7.31
N GLU A 126 -16.61 18.78 7.08
CA GLU A 126 -18.04 18.45 6.91
C GLU A 126 -18.31 17.71 5.59
N TYR A 127 -17.70 18.18 4.49
CA TYR A 127 -17.93 17.64 3.17
C TYR A 127 -17.11 16.36 2.93
N LYS A 128 -17.78 15.21 2.87
CA LYS A 128 -17.15 13.89 2.63
C LYS A 128 -16.22 13.84 1.41
N HIS A 129 -16.55 14.59 0.35
CA HIS A 129 -15.72 14.61 -0.85
C HIS A 129 -14.35 15.28 -0.61
N ASP A 130 -14.27 16.25 0.29
CA ASP A 130 -13.02 16.89 0.68
C ASP A 130 -12.21 16.01 1.61
N LEU A 131 -12.88 15.35 2.55
CA LEU A 131 -12.29 14.34 3.41
C LEU A 131 -11.59 13.26 2.57
N TRP A 132 -12.25 12.72 1.53
CA TRP A 132 -11.66 11.68 0.67
C TRP A 132 -10.40 12.14 -0.08
N LYS A 133 -10.35 13.40 -0.51
CA LYS A 133 -9.18 13.95 -1.20
C LYS A 133 -7.98 14.09 -0.28
N LEU A 134 -8.20 14.40 1.00
CA LEU A 134 -7.13 14.56 1.98
C LEU A 134 -6.73 13.27 2.68
N THR A 135 -7.58 12.24 2.68
CA THR A 135 -7.33 10.97 3.37
C THR A 135 -6.00 10.32 2.94
N GLN A 136 -5.66 10.37 1.66
CA GLN A 136 -4.42 9.74 1.17
C GLN A 136 -3.16 10.53 1.56
N LEU A 137 -3.24 11.87 1.60
CA LEU A 137 -2.16 12.71 2.11
C LEU A 137 -1.97 12.48 3.61
N ALA A 138 -3.06 12.46 4.37
CA ALA A 138 -3.03 12.20 5.81
C ALA A 138 -2.40 10.82 6.13
N GLN A 139 -2.77 9.78 5.38
CA GLN A 139 -2.17 8.44 5.51
C GLN A 139 -0.67 8.46 5.24
N PHE A 140 -0.24 9.14 4.19
CA PHE A 140 1.17 9.24 3.84
C PHE A 140 1.98 10.00 4.89
N CYS A 141 1.49 11.17 5.32
CA CYS A 141 2.15 11.94 6.37
C CYS A 141 2.17 11.18 7.71
N SER A 142 1.07 10.50 8.07
CA SER A 142 1.02 9.66 9.28
C SER A 142 2.09 8.55 9.24
N ALA A 143 2.27 7.91 8.08
CA ALA A 143 3.29 6.88 7.91
C ALA A 143 4.73 7.42 8.01
N LEU A 144 4.93 8.70 7.68
CA LEU A 144 6.20 9.40 7.86
C LEU A 144 6.34 10.04 9.25
N SER A 145 5.37 9.83 10.15
CA SER A 145 5.28 10.49 11.45
C SER A 145 5.30 12.02 11.36
N VAL A 146 4.69 12.57 10.30
CA VAL A 146 4.52 14.01 10.07
C VAL A 146 3.13 14.42 10.56
N GLU A 147 3.08 15.31 11.54
CA GLU A 147 1.83 15.90 12.05
C GLU A 147 1.25 16.94 11.08
N PRO A 148 -0.05 17.25 11.15
CA PRO A 148 -0.66 18.20 10.22
C PRO A 148 0.00 19.59 10.20
N GLN A 149 0.52 20.06 11.34
CA GLN A 149 1.22 21.34 11.49
C GLN A 149 2.64 21.34 10.92
N GLN A 150 3.18 20.17 10.60
CA GLN A 150 4.52 20.00 10.05
C GLN A 150 4.50 19.82 8.52
N VAL A 151 3.30 19.83 7.91
CA VAL A 151 3.14 19.66 6.47
C VAL A 151 3.75 20.85 5.74
N THR A 152 4.79 20.57 4.97
CA THR A 152 5.42 21.48 4.01
C THR A 152 5.05 21.14 2.57
N ASP A 153 5.37 22.05 1.65
CA ASP A 153 5.20 21.87 0.19
C ASP A 153 5.94 20.63 -0.37
N GLN A 154 6.92 20.10 0.36
CA GLN A 154 7.65 18.91 -0.05
C GLN A 154 6.81 17.62 0.10
N HIS A 155 5.90 17.55 1.07
CA HIS A 155 5.17 16.31 1.36
C HIS A 155 4.21 15.88 0.23
N PRO A 156 3.44 16.79 -0.41
CA PRO A 156 2.66 16.44 -1.60
C PRO A 156 3.54 15.94 -2.77
N LEU A 157 4.76 16.48 -2.92
CA LEU A 157 5.70 16.04 -3.97
C LEU A 157 6.24 14.63 -3.68
N ASP A 158 6.58 14.36 -2.43
CA ASP A 158 7.04 13.03 -1.99
C ASP A 158 5.91 12.00 -2.07
N LEU A 159 4.67 12.40 -1.76
CA LEU A 159 3.48 11.60 -2.00
C LEU A 159 3.33 11.25 -3.48
N LEU A 160 3.45 12.24 -4.39
CA LEU A 160 3.36 12.00 -5.83
C LEU A 160 4.38 10.95 -6.29
N LYS A 161 5.64 11.12 -5.87
CA LYS A 161 6.71 10.17 -6.17
C LYS A 161 6.38 8.76 -5.68
N THR A 162 5.92 8.65 -4.43
CA THR A 162 5.55 7.37 -3.83
C THR A 162 4.39 6.70 -4.58
N LEU A 163 3.35 7.45 -4.96
CA LEU A 163 2.21 6.91 -5.71
C LEU A 163 2.61 6.40 -7.10
N ILE A 164 3.57 7.06 -7.76
CA ILE A 164 4.14 6.61 -9.04
C ILE A 164 4.94 5.32 -8.84
N GLU A 165 5.85 5.29 -7.86
CA GLU A 165 6.70 4.13 -7.56
C GLU A 165 5.89 2.89 -7.16
N GLU A 166 4.79 3.08 -6.43
CA GLU A 166 3.90 1.98 -6.05
C GLU A 166 2.92 1.56 -7.15
N SER A 167 2.82 2.35 -8.21
CA SER A 167 1.80 2.17 -9.26
C SER A 167 0.41 1.97 -8.66
N PHE A 168 0.12 2.61 -7.52
CA PHE A 168 -1.06 2.32 -6.69
C PHE A 168 -2.33 2.94 -7.28
N VAL A 169 -2.20 4.12 -7.90
CA VAL A 169 -3.32 4.97 -8.27
C VAL A 169 -3.25 5.36 -9.75
N THR A 170 -4.41 5.45 -10.40
CA THR A 170 -4.53 5.99 -11.75
C THR A 170 -4.43 7.51 -11.70
N ARG A 171 -3.56 8.11 -12.52
CA ARG A 171 -3.34 9.58 -12.57
C ARG A 171 -2.95 10.16 -11.20
N PRO A 172 -1.84 9.71 -10.60
CA PRO A 172 -1.40 10.15 -9.27
C PRO A 172 -1.22 11.68 -9.19
N GLU A 173 -0.88 12.34 -10.30
CA GLU A 173 -0.76 13.79 -10.42
C GLU A 173 -2.09 14.51 -10.14
N HIS A 174 -3.22 13.95 -10.58
CA HIS A 174 -4.54 14.52 -10.29
C HIS A 174 -4.92 14.35 -8.81
N VAL A 175 -4.52 13.24 -8.19
CA VAL A 175 -4.81 12.99 -6.77
C VAL A 175 -4.10 13.99 -5.89
N VAL A 176 -2.79 14.16 -6.10
CA VAL A 176 -1.98 15.13 -5.35
C VAL A 176 -2.45 16.56 -5.61
N ALA A 177 -2.71 16.94 -6.87
CA ALA A 177 -3.22 18.27 -7.18
C ALA A 177 -4.57 18.56 -6.51
N ASN A 178 -5.46 17.57 -6.43
CA ASN A 178 -6.74 17.72 -5.74
C ASN A 178 -6.57 17.83 -4.22
N ALA A 179 -5.62 17.10 -3.63
CA ALA A 179 -5.30 17.22 -2.21
C ALA A 179 -4.81 18.64 -1.88
N ILE A 180 -3.84 19.17 -2.65
CA ILE A 180 -3.32 20.54 -2.47
C ILE A 180 -4.42 21.58 -2.61
N LYS A 181 -5.24 21.51 -3.67
CA LYS A 181 -6.34 22.45 -3.89
C LYS A 181 -7.36 22.40 -2.75
N THR A 182 -7.69 21.21 -2.28
CA THR A 182 -8.64 21.05 -1.16
C THR A 182 -8.03 21.57 0.15
N TRP A 183 -6.75 21.30 0.42
CA TRP A 183 -6.04 21.83 1.59
C TRP A 183 -6.08 23.36 1.61
N ASN A 184 -5.64 24.00 0.53
CA ASN A 184 -5.58 25.46 0.44
C ASN A 184 -6.96 26.11 0.54
N ARG A 185 -8.00 25.50 -0.03
CA ARG A 185 -9.37 26.01 0.10
C ARG A 185 -9.91 25.86 1.52
N LEU A 186 -9.60 24.76 2.21
CA LEU A 186 -10.11 24.52 3.57
C LEU A 186 -9.47 25.47 4.61
N LYS A 187 -8.27 26.00 4.33
CA LYS A 187 -7.65 27.06 5.11
C LYS A 187 -8.58 28.25 5.36
N ASP A 188 -9.34 28.66 4.34
CA ASP A 188 -10.25 29.81 4.45
C ASP A 188 -11.61 29.44 5.06
N GLN A 189 -11.87 28.15 5.33
CA GLN A 189 -13.18 27.63 5.75
C GLN A 189 -13.19 27.05 7.17
N ILE A 190 -12.04 26.60 7.67
CA ILE A 190 -11.91 25.93 8.96
C ILE A 190 -10.94 26.74 9.83
N SER A 191 -11.38 27.15 11.02
CA SER A 191 -10.51 27.83 12.00
C SER A 191 -9.36 26.91 12.43
N ASP A 192 -8.19 27.51 12.66
CA ASP A 192 -6.97 26.81 13.10
C ASP A 192 -6.55 25.70 12.13
N TRP A 193 -6.80 25.91 10.83
CA TRP A 193 -6.28 25.02 9.79
C TRP A 193 -4.76 25.14 9.71
N PRO A 194 -4.02 24.03 9.53
CA PRO A 194 -2.56 24.11 9.51
C PRO A 194 -2.04 24.93 8.33
N GLU A 195 -1.08 25.80 8.61
CA GLU A 195 -0.35 26.57 7.62
C GLU A 195 0.72 25.68 6.99
N VAL A 196 0.84 25.73 5.65
CA VAL A 196 1.95 25.08 4.96
C VAL A 196 3.15 26.01 5.01
N VAL A 197 4.29 25.47 5.46
CA VAL A 197 5.58 26.18 5.53
C VAL A 197 6.49 25.74 4.37
#